data_AF-A0A7Y2YM79-F1
#
_entry.id   AF-A0A7Y2YM79-F1
#
_cell.length_a   1.000
_cell.length_b   1.000
_cell.length_c   1.000
_cell.angle_alpha   90.00
_cell.angle_beta   90.00
_cell.angle_gamma   90.00
#
_symmetry.space_group_name_H-M   'P 1'
#
loop_
_entity.id
_entity.type
_entity.pdbx_description
1 polymer ?
#
loop_
_entity_poly.entity_id
_entity_poly.type
_entity_poly.pdbx_seq_one_letter_code
_entity_poly.pdbx_strand_id
1 'polypeptide(L)' 'IWTLFMFLHFVVAGLFIAFAIWAYTNYTLKQDYSLQLFGLLMMVVLWFALYAAGRLGRAKGKPEMHKLYEFMNVVIASYR' A
#
# COMPACT_ATOMS: atom_id res chain seq x y z
N ILE A 1 -0.02 2.02 -10.72
CA ILE A 1 0.23 2.51 -9.34
C ILE A 1 -1.03 2.47 -8.49
N TRP A 2 -2.16 3.01 -8.97
CA TRP A 2 -3.45 2.94 -8.25
C TRP A 2 -3.93 1.50 -8.01
N THR A 3 -3.94 0.66 -9.05
CA THR A 3 -4.34 -0.75 -8.96
C THR A 3 -3.47 -1.56 -8.00
N LEU A 4 -2.14 -1.39 -8.11
CA LEU A 4 -1.17 -2.01 -7.19
C LEU A 4 -1.40 -1.59 -5.73
N PHE A 5 -1.68 -0.30 -5.49
CA PHE A 5 -1.99 0.22 -4.16
C PHE A 5 -3.27 -0.40 -3.59
N MET A 6 -4.34 -0.45 -4.38
CA MET A 6 -5.59 -1.08 -3.97
C MET A 6 -5.38 -2.58 -3.67
N PHE A 7 -4.60 -3.30 -4.48
CA PHE A 7 -4.29 -4.72 -4.25
C PHE A 7 -3.53 -4.95 -2.95
N LEU A 8 -2.43 -4.23 -2.72
CA LEU A 8 -1.66 -4.34 -1.47
C LEU A 8 -2.50 -3.99 -0.24
N HIS A 9 -3.40 -3.01 -0.36
CA HIS A 9 -4.30 -2.65 0.74
C HIS A 9 -5.23 -3.82 1.12
N PHE A 10 -5.79 -4.53 0.13
CA PHE A 10 -6.60 -5.73 0.39
C PHE A 10 -5.81 -6.86 1.05
N VAL A 11 -4.56 -7.07 0.64
CA VAL A 11 -3.70 -8.08 1.27
C VAL A 11 -3.45 -7.76 2.75
N VAL A 12 -3.15 -6.50 3.06
CA VAL A 12 -2.96 -6.06 4.46
C VAL A 12 -4.24 -6.18 5.27
N ALA A 13 -5.39 -5.82 4.71
CA ALA A 13 -6.68 -5.99 5.38
C ALA A 13 -7.00 -7.48 5.65
N GLY A 14 -6.72 -8.37 4.70
CA GLY A 14 -6.88 -9.82 4.88
C GLY A 14 -5.96 -10.37 5.98
N LEU A 15 -4.69 -9.96 6.00
CA LEU A 15 -3.75 -10.34 7.05
C LEU A 15 -4.17 -9.81 8.42
N PHE A 16 -4.69 -8.58 8.49
CA PHE A 16 -5.20 -8.00 9.73
C PHE A 16 -6.34 -8.85 10.32
N ILE A 17 -7.29 -9.28 9.49
CA ILE A 17 -8.38 -10.16 9.92
C ILE A 17 -7.83 -11.52 10.38
N ALA A 18 -6.87 -12.11 9.67
CA ALA A 18 -6.27 -13.38 10.06
C ALA A 18 -5.57 -13.30 11.43
N PHE A 19 -4.79 -12.24 11.67
CA PHE A 19 -4.16 -11.99 12.98
C PHE A 19 -5.19 -11.69 14.07
N ALA A 20 -6.28 -10.99 13.76
CA ALA A 20 -7.37 -10.73 14.71
C ALA A 20 -8.07 -12.02 15.14
N ILE A 21 -8.40 -12.90 14.18
CA ILE A 21 -8.98 -14.22 14.48
C ILE A 21 -8.01 -15.02 15.34
N TRP A 22 -6.73 -15.10 14.97
CA TRP A 22 -5.73 -15.85 15.71
C TRP A 22 -5.53 -15.33 17.15
N ALA A 23 -5.50 -14.01 17.33
CA ALA A 23 -5.46 -13.39 18.64
C ALA A 23 -6.68 -13.78 19.48
N TYR A 24 -7.88 -13.76 18.89
CA TYR A 24 -9.12 -14.14 19.57
C TYR A 24 -9.16 -15.62 19.97
N THR A 25 -8.67 -16.53 19.10
CA THR A 25 -8.57 -17.95 19.46
C THR A 25 -7.63 -18.15 20.64
N ASN A 26 -6.44 -17.53 20.62
CA ASN A 26 -5.47 -17.67 21.72
C ASN A 26 -5.96 -17.05 23.03
N TYR A 27 -6.65 -15.90 22.96
CA TYR A 27 -7.30 -15.30 24.11
C TYR A 27 -8.34 -16.26 24.73
N THR A 28 -9.16 -16.89 23.89
CA THR A 28 -10.17 -17.87 24.33
C THR A 28 -9.54 -19.12 24.94
N LEU A 29 -8.39 -19.57 24.39
CA LEU A 29 -7.62 -20.71 24.90
C LEU A 29 -6.77 -20.38 26.14
N LYS A 30 -6.83 -19.14 26.66
CA LYS A 30 -6.01 -18.63 27.78
C LYS A 30 -4.50 -18.84 27.56
N GLN A 31 -4.08 -18.81 26.30
CA GLN A 31 -2.68 -18.90 25.89
C GLN A 31 -2.09 -17.51 25.74
N ASP A 32 -0.76 -17.41 25.78
CA ASP A 32 -0.08 -16.15 25.52
C ASP A 32 -0.41 -15.61 24.12
N TYR A 33 -0.93 -14.38 24.08
CA TYR A 33 -1.37 -13.70 22.85
C TYR A 33 -0.56 -12.43 22.54
N SER A 34 0.52 -12.19 23.29
CA SER A 34 1.37 -10.99 23.21
C SER A 34 1.96 -10.76 21.81
N LEU A 35 2.37 -11.83 21.13
CA LEU A 35 2.92 -11.76 19.77
C LEU A 35 1.85 -11.36 18.75
N GLN A 36 0.63 -11.88 18.90
CA GLN A 36 -0.50 -11.61 18.01
C GLN A 36 -0.98 -10.16 18.20
N LEU A 37 -0.98 -9.66 19.43
CA LEU A 37 -1.31 -8.26 19.73
C LEU A 37 -0.27 -7.29 19.13
N PHE A 38 1.02 -7.63 19.22
CA PHE A 38 2.07 -6.88 18.55
C PHE A 38 1.92 -6.90 17.03
N GLY A 39 1.57 -8.06 16.45
CA GLY A 39 1.27 -8.19 15.02
C GLY A 39 0.13 -7.30 14.55
N LEU A 40 -0.95 -7.21 15.34
CA LEU A 40 -2.08 -6.30 15.08
C LEU A 40 -1.65 -4.83 15.10
N LEU A 41 -0.82 -4.43 16.08
CA LEU A 41 -0.27 -3.06 16.15
C LEU A 41 0.64 -2.76 14.95
N MET A 42 1.52 -3.68 14.55
CA MET A 42 2.36 -3.51 13.37
C MET A 42 1.55 -3.37 12.07
N MET A 43 0.40 -4.05 11.96
CA MET A 43 -0.47 -3.90 10.79
C MET A 43 -1.05 -2.49 10.64
N VAL A 44 -1.36 -1.82 11.75
CA VAL A 44 -1.78 -0.41 11.72
C VAL A 44 -0.66 0.48 11.20
N VAL A 45 0.58 0.26 11.64
CA VAL A 45 1.76 1.00 11.15
C VAL A 45 2.00 0.74 9.66
N LEU A 46 1.89 -0.52 9.21
CA LEU A 46 1.99 -0.89 7.80
C LEU A 46 0.94 -0.21 6.93
N TRP A 47 -0.26 0.00 7.46
CA TRP A 47 -1.31 0.72 6.74
C TRP A 47 -0.92 2.19 6.48
N PHE A 48 -0.36 2.87 7.48
CA PHE A 48 0.17 4.23 7.29
C PHE A 48 1.33 4.27 6.29
N ALA A 49 2.25 3.30 6.36
CA ALA A 49 3.35 3.19 5.42
C ALA A 49 2.85 2.99 3.97
N LEU A 50 1.83 2.14 3.78
CA LEU A 50 1.17 1.94 2.49
C LEU A 50 0.55 3.22 1.95
N TYR A 51 -0.13 3.99 2.81
CA TYR A 51 -0.73 5.26 2.40
C TYR A 51 0.35 6.27 1.95
N ALA A 52 1.47 6.34 2.67
CA ALA A 52 2.61 7.16 2.28
C ALA A 52 3.23 6.70 0.95
N ALA A 53 3.39 5.39 0.75
CA ALA A 53 3.88 4.81 -0.51
C ALA A 53 2.93 5.12 -1.68
N GLY A 54 1.61 5.05 -1.47
CA GLY A 54 0.61 5.43 -2.46
C GLY A 54 0.69 6.91 -2.86
N ARG A 55 0.96 7.81 -1.90
CA ARG A 55 1.20 9.24 -2.17
C ARG A 55 2.50 9.46 -2.96
N LEU A 56 3.58 8.81 -2.57
CA LEU A 56 4.86 8.87 -3.29
C LEU A 56 4.75 8.33 -4.72
N GLY A 57 4.00 7.24 -4.90
CA GLY A 57 3.73 6.67 -6.22
C GLY A 57 3.03 7.67 -7.16
N ARG A 58 2.06 8.44 -6.64
CA ARG A 58 1.43 9.52 -7.42
C ARG A 58 2.38 10.68 -7.73
N ALA A 59 3.25 11.04 -6.79
CA ALA A 59 4.22 12.12 -6.99
C ALA A 59 5.25 11.78 -8.07
N LYS A 60 5.71 10.52 -8.14
CA LYS A 60 6.67 10.06 -9.17
C LYS A 60 6.07 9.99 -10.58
N GLY A 61 4.77 9.75 -10.73
CA GLY A 61 4.12 9.63 -12.04
C GLY A 61 3.91 10.97 -12.78
N LYS A 62 3.82 12.09 -12.07
CA LYS A 62 3.61 13.43 -12.66
C LYS A 62 4.78 13.93 -13.54
N PRO A 63 6.05 13.92 -13.09
CA PRO A 63 7.16 14.40 -13.91
C PRO A 63 7.39 13.54 -15.16
N GLU A 64 7.20 12.23 -15.06
CA GLU A 64 7.28 11.30 -16.21
C GLU A 64 6.23 11.64 -17.27
N MET A 65 5.00 11.97 -16.86
CA MET A 65 3.93 12.41 -17.76
C MET A 65 4.28 13.72 -18.48
N HIS A 66 4.88 14.69 -17.79
CA HIS A 66 5.30 15.95 -18.44
C HIS A 66 6.44 15.73 -19.42
N LYS A 67 7.43 14.89 -19.10
CA LYS A 67 8.50 14.54 -20.05
C LYS A 67 7.97 13.88 -21.31
N LEU A 68 7.02 12.96 -21.18
CA LEU A 68 6.42 12.28 -22.33
C LEU A 68 5.58 13.25 -23.18
N TYR A 69 4.87 14.15 -22.54
CA TYR A 69 4.09 15.20 -23.22
C TYR A 69 5.00 16.19 -23.98
N GLU A 70 6.11 16.59 -23.36
CA GLU A 70 7.10 17.45 -23.99
C GLU A 70 7.77 16.75 -25.18
N PHE A 71 8.15 15.48 -25.02
CA PHE A 71 8.68 14.67 -26.12
C PHE A 71 7.69 14.58 -27.30
N MET A 72 6.41 14.34 -27.02
CA MET A 72 5.37 14.32 -28.05
C MET A 72 5.28 15.65 -28.80
N ASN A 73 5.28 16.78 -28.09
CA ASN A 73 5.21 18.11 -28.70
C ASN A 73 6.44 18.40 -29.57
N VAL A 74 7.64 17.99 -29.14
CA VAL A 74 8.87 18.11 -29.94
C VAL A 74 8.77 17.31 -31.24
N VAL A 75 8.30 16.05 -31.17
CA VAL A 75 8.15 15.20 -32.36
C VAL A 75 7.14 15.81 -33.34
N ILE A 76 5.97 16.25 -32.84
CA ILE A 76 4.93 16.89 -33.67
C ILE A 76 5.43 18.18 -34.32
N ALA A 77 6.14 19.03 -33.58
CA ALA A 77 6.69 20.28 -34.11
C ALA A 77 7.80 20.03 -35.15
N SER A 78 8.57 18.95 -35.01
CA SER A 78 9.62 18.59 -35.98
C SER A 78 9.08 18.08 -37.33
N TYR A 79 7.83 17.62 -37.37
CA TYR A 79 7.22 17.02 -38.56
C TYR A 79 6.44 18.04 -39.41
N ARG A 80 6.29 19.29 -38.94
CA ARG A 80 5.57 20.38 -39.60
C ARG A 80 6.53 21.41 -40.16
#